data_AF-E1RDM2-F1
#
_entry.id   AF-E1RDM2-F1
#
_cell.length_a   1.000
_cell.length_b   1.000
_cell.length_c   1.000
_cell.angle_alpha   90.00
_cell.angle_beta   90.00
_cell.angle_gamma   90.00
#
_symmetry.space_group_name_H-M   'P 1'
#
loop_
_entity.id
_entity.type
_entity.pdbx_description
1 polymer ?
#
loop_
_entity_poly.entity_id
_entity_poly.type
_entity_poly.pdbx_seq_one_letter_code
_entity_poly.pdbx_strand_id
1 'polypeptide(L)'
;MEKQKRSMRKSIGIAVTALLVIAAFGILPASATPLMDDWNNIVPDFANSIRFSTYEINWTLDYDGINALHISYDPVNAPAGDINESGNLAGTFYVTDTGGRKFQDDIVLLAAVNSTNEEISIKLNCSGYQWDLTGEGFAPPQDDVDFNYSALNGSFSNSDYAKNGDEDDVFQNWKPGVHGIGDVGDYPIFDGSSDNCYLLFVESNVGTFNNGTSLLNNGSVRVDYSISGLDSDETVVFNAYAWNNMTRKTNGALKFDNPGIRWTNNVTGTTESSVWRVTAP
;
A
#
# COMPACT_ATOMS: atom_id res chain seq x y z
N MET A 1 -56.11 8.57 36.62
CA MET A 1 -55.08 9.61 36.36
C MET A 1 -53.68 9.24 36.87
N GLU A 2 -53.52 8.64 38.06
CA GLU A 2 -52.20 8.28 38.61
C GLU A 2 -51.46 7.15 37.86
N LYS A 3 -52.15 6.10 37.42
CA LYS A 3 -51.53 5.00 36.64
C LYS A 3 -50.89 5.51 35.34
N GLN A 4 -51.50 6.50 34.70
CA GLN A 4 -51.03 7.09 33.44
C GLN A 4 -49.77 7.96 33.66
N LYS A 5 -49.71 8.70 34.78
CA LYS A 5 -48.50 9.46 35.19
C LYS A 5 -47.33 8.53 35.55
N ARG A 6 -47.61 7.39 36.19
CA ARG A 6 -46.57 6.39 36.55
C ARG A 6 -46.03 5.64 35.34
N SER A 7 -46.88 5.37 34.34
CA SER A 7 -46.48 4.82 33.03
C SER A 7 -45.57 5.79 32.26
N MET A 8 -45.97 7.06 32.13
CA MET A 8 -45.17 8.10 31.47
C MET A 8 -43.79 8.32 32.09
N ARG A 9 -43.68 8.28 33.42
CA ARG A 9 -42.38 8.44 34.11
C ARG A 9 -41.43 7.27 33.86
N LYS A 10 -41.94 6.05 33.65
CA LYS A 10 -41.13 4.88 33.31
C LYS A 10 -40.66 4.91 31.85
N SER A 11 -41.53 5.32 30.92
CA SER A 11 -41.15 5.43 29.50
C SER A 11 -40.17 6.58 29.25
N ILE A 12 -40.30 7.71 29.96
CA ILE A 12 -39.30 8.80 29.91
C ILE A 12 -37.96 8.35 30.50
N GLY A 13 -37.96 7.62 31.62
CA GLY A 13 -36.74 7.08 32.20
C GLY A 13 -35.99 6.13 31.26
N ILE A 14 -36.71 5.20 30.62
CA ILE A 14 -36.13 4.24 29.67
C ILE A 14 -35.61 4.96 28.40
N ALA A 15 -36.33 5.96 27.90
CA ALA A 15 -35.90 6.73 26.73
C ALA A 15 -34.63 7.54 27.00
N VAL A 16 -34.52 8.16 28.19
CA VAL A 16 -33.34 8.93 28.59
C VAL A 16 -32.13 8.01 28.83
N THR A 17 -32.33 6.82 29.40
CA THR A 17 -31.24 5.84 29.56
C THR A 17 -30.79 5.26 28.22
N ALA A 18 -31.71 4.98 27.28
CA ALA A 18 -31.34 4.51 25.93
C ALA A 18 -30.57 5.58 25.15
N LEU A 19 -30.96 6.86 25.24
CA LEU A 19 -30.22 7.97 24.63
C LEU A 19 -28.82 8.17 25.24
N LEU A 20 -28.67 8.00 26.55
CA LEU A 20 -27.37 8.09 27.22
C LEU A 20 -26.46 6.89 26.91
N VAL A 21 -27.02 5.69 26.70
CA VAL A 21 -26.25 4.51 26.28
C VAL A 21 -25.82 4.63 24.82
N ILE A 22 -26.66 5.18 23.94
CA ILE A 22 -26.28 5.49 22.55
C ILE A 22 -25.23 6.61 22.51
N ALA A 23 -25.29 7.61 23.40
CA ALA A 23 -24.28 8.66 23.48
C ALA A 23 -22.96 8.21 24.17
N ALA A 24 -23.00 7.19 25.03
CA ALA A 24 -21.83 6.67 25.74
C ALA A 24 -21.12 5.51 25.01
N PHE A 25 -21.80 4.81 24.10
CA PHE A 25 -21.24 3.71 23.30
C PHE A 25 -21.29 3.94 21.79
N GLY A 26 -21.99 4.98 21.33
CA GLY A 26 -21.99 5.41 19.93
C GLY A 26 -20.90 6.41 19.66
N ILE A 27 -19.63 6.03 19.85
CA ILE A 27 -18.57 6.63 19.03
C ILE A 27 -18.76 5.99 17.65
N LEU A 28 -19.73 6.51 16.89
CA LEU A 28 -19.64 6.39 15.45
C LEU A 28 -18.37 7.16 15.09
N PRO A 29 -17.40 6.58 14.35
CA PRO A 29 -16.32 7.39 13.81
C PRO A 29 -16.97 8.57 13.12
N ALA A 30 -16.61 9.77 13.57
CA ALA A 30 -17.03 11.00 12.92
C ALA A 30 -16.62 10.86 11.45
N SER A 31 -17.63 10.78 10.57
CA SER A 31 -17.52 11.03 9.13
C SER A 31 -16.09 10.88 8.59
N ALA A 32 -15.64 9.65 8.32
CA ALA A 32 -14.39 9.47 7.58
C ALA A 32 -14.58 10.10 6.20
N THR A 33 -13.93 11.23 5.97
CA THR A 33 -13.76 11.78 4.62
C THR A 33 -12.99 10.72 3.83
N PRO A 34 -13.46 10.23 2.66
CA PRO A 34 -12.59 9.41 1.82
C PRO A 34 -11.38 10.26 1.43
N LEU A 35 -10.19 9.70 1.64
CA LEU A 35 -8.98 10.50 1.80
C LEU A 35 -8.11 10.60 0.53
N MET A 36 -8.61 10.13 -0.59
CA MET A 36 -8.09 10.46 -1.90
C MET A 36 -9.29 10.67 -2.82
N ASP A 37 -9.63 11.92 -3.14
CA ASP A 37 -10.80 12.26 -3.97
C ASP A 37 -10.68 11.74 -5.42
N ASP A 38 -9.52 11.19 -5.78
CA ASP A 38 -9.21 10.60 -7.07
C ASP A 38 -8.36 9.33 -6.84
N TRP A 39 -8.48 8.36 -7.74
CA TRP A 39 -7.65 7.16 -7.80
C TRP A 39 -6.33 7.41 -8.55
N ASN A 40 -6.20 8.60 -9.15
CA ASN A 40 -5.13 9.00 -10.03
C ASN A 40 -4.71 10.46 -9.81
N ASN A 41 -3.53 10.85 -10.32
CA ASN A 41 -2.93 12.19 -10.14
C ASN A 41 -2.77 12.58 -8.66
N ILE A 42 -2.28 11.63 -7.85
CA ILE A 42 -2.13 11.79 -6.39
C ILE A 42 -0.65 11.90 -6.07
N VAL A 43 -0.30 12.77 -5.13
CA VAL A 43 1.00 12.73 -4.46
C VAL A 43 0.77 12.17 -3.06
N PRO A 44 1.16 10.91 -2.78
CA PRO A 44 0.97 10.35 -1.44
C PRO A 44 1.76 11.12 -0.39
N ASP A 45 1.24 11.17 0.82
CA ASP A 45 2.01 11.56 2.01
C ASP A 45 2.86 10.36 2.46
N PHE A 46 4.17 10.57 2.55
CA PHE A 46 5.14 9.49 2.82
C PHE A 46 5.62 9.54 4.27
N ALA A 47 5.70 8.38 4.89
CA ALA A 47 6.19 8.20 6.25
C ALA A 47 7.71 8.43 6.42
N ASN A 48 8.44 8.54 5.31
CA ASN A 48 9.87 8.80 5.29
C ASN A 48 10.24 9.79 4.18
N SER A 49 11.49 10.27 4.23
CA SER A 49 12.02 11.15 3.18
C SER A 49 12.08 10.42 1.85
N ILE A 50 11.48 11.02 0.83
CA ILE A 50 11.53 10.52 -0.55
C ILE A 50 12.88 10.86 -1.20
N ARG A 51 13.37 9.95 -2.04
CA ARG A 51 14.67 10.10 -2.72
C ARG A 51 14.63 11.08 -3.90
N PHE A 52 13.52 11.09 -4.63
CA PHE A 52 13.31 11.91 -5.83
C PHE A 52 12.28 13.02 -5.63
N SER A 53 12.29 14.01 -6.53
CA SER A 53 11.52 15.25 -6.35
C SER A 53 10.00 15.13 -6.52
N THR A 54 9.50 14.05 -7.12
CA THR A 54 8.05 13.82 -7.26
C THR A 54 7.75 12.33 -7.33
N TYR A 55 6.77 11.88 -6.54
CA TYR A 55 6.22 10.52 -6.53
C TYR A 55 4.73 10.53 -6.86
N GLU A 56 4.35 11.31 -7.88
CA GLU A 56 2.98 11.36 -8.35
C GLU A 56 2.53 10.00 -8.91
N ILE A 57 1.44 9.47 -8.39
CA ILE A 57 0.69 8.34 -8.95
C ILE A 57 -0.10 8.85 -10.14
N ASN A 58 0.27 8.41 -11.34
CA ASN A 58 -0.32 8.90 -12.57
C ASN A 58 -0.48 7.77 -13.62
N TRP A 59 -1.55 7.00 -13.49
CA TRP A 59 -2.00 6.01 -14.46
C TRP A 59 -2.43 6.67 -15.76
N THR A 60 -2.01 6.10 -16.89
CA THR A 60 -2.27 6.71 -18.21
C THR A 60 -3.25 5.96 -19.07
N LEU A 61 -3.64 4.76 -18.66
CA LEU A 61 -4.59 3.91 -19.33
C LEU A 61 -5.32 3.03 -18.32
N ASP A 62 -6.56 2.67 -18.65
CA ASP A 62 -7.28 1.61 -17.96
C ASP A 62 -6.48 0.30 -18.09
N TYR A 63 -6.48 -0.52 -17.04
CA TYR A 63 -5.81 -1.83 -16.97
C TYR A 63 -4.27 -1.84 -17.11
N ASP A 64 -3.61 -0.67 -17.10
CA ASP A 64 -2.16 -0.58 -17.26
C ASP A 64 -1.41 -0.68 -15.93
N GLY A 65 -0.16 -1.14 -16.01
CA GLY A 65 0.77 -1.14 -14.88
C GLY A 65 0.54 -2.18 -13.77
N ILE A 66 -0.44 -3.07 -13.92
CA ILE A 66 -0.69 -4.18 -12.98
C ILE A 66 -0.04 -5.51 -13.39
N ASN A 67 0.63 -5.57 -14.55
CA ASN A 67 1.16 -6.81 -15.12
C ASN A 67 2.69 -6.98 -14.94
N ALA A 68 3.33 -6.12 -14.15
CA ALA A 68 4.79 -6.03 -14.10
C ALA A 68 5.33 -6.23 -12.69
N LEU A 69 4.75 -5.54 -11.71
CA LEU A 69 5.22 -5.55 -10.33
C LEU A 69 4.47 -6.62 -9.55
N HIS A 70 5.18 -7.41 -8.75
CA HIS A 70 4.56 -8.45 -7.92
C HIS A 70 5.14 -8.48 -6.52
N ILE A 71 4.38 -9.07 -5.59
CA ILE A 71 4.88 -9.46 -4.28
C ILE A 71 5.09 -10.97 -4.25
N SER A 72 6.28 -11.41 -3.85
CA SER A 72 6.68 -12.81 -3.89
C SER A 72 7.34 -13.24 -2.59
N TYR A 73 7.18 -14.51 -2.22
CA TYR A 73 7.98 -15.14 -1.17
C TYR A 73 9.35 -15.64 -1.69
N ASP A 74 9.49 -15.83 -3.00
CA ASP A 74 10.70 -16.32 -3.65
C ASP A 74 10.92 -15.61 -5.00
N PRO A 75 11.82 -14.61 -5.07
CA PRO A 75 12.03 -13.82 -6.25
C PRO A 75 12.71 -14.60 -7.40
N VAL A 76 13.23 -15.80 -7.12
CA VAL A 76 13.92 -16.63 -8.10
C VAL A 76 12.95 -17.62 -8.75
N ASN A 77 12.17 -18.32 -7.94
CA ASN A 77 11.31 -19.41 -8.42
C ASN A 77 9.84 -18.99 -8.59
N ALA A 78 9.41 -17.91 -7.94
CA ALA A 78 8.06 -17.36 -8.05
C ALA A 78 8.06 -15.85 -8.38
N PRO A 79 8.74 -15.40 -9.46
CA PRO A 79 8.86 -13.98 -9.77
C PRO A 79 7.56 -13.32 -10.21
N ALA A 80 6.54 -14.09 -10.60
CA ALA A 80 5.19 -13.61 -10.93
C ALA A 80 4.29 -13.42 -9.68
N GLY A 81 4.89 -13.52 -8.50
CA GLY A 81 4.23 -13.31 -7.21
C GLY A 81 3.23 -14.38 -6.81
N ASP A 82 2.74 -14.23 -5.58
CA ASP A 82 1.77 -15.11 -4.97
C ASP A 82 0.88 -14.35 -3.99
N ILE A 83 -0.29 -14.92 -3.71
CA ILE A 83 -1.12 -14.49 -2.58
C ILE A 83 -0.58 -15.20 -1.33
N ASN A 84 -0.03 -14.43 -0.39
CA ASN A 84 0.44 -14.93 0.89
C ASN A 84 -0.44 -14.44 2.03
N GLU A 85 -0.88 -15.38 2.86
CA GLU A 85 -1.55 -15.09 4.14
C GLU A 85 -0.75 -15.73 5.26
N SER A 86 -0.38 -14.92 6.26
CA SER A 86 0.51 -15.33 7.33
C SER A 86 0.00 -14.88 8.69
N GLY A 87 0.10 -15.75 9.70
CA GLY A 87 -0.07 -15.40 11.11
C GLY A 87 1.22 -14.84 11.76
N ASN A 88 2.32 -14.83 11.02
CA ASN A 88 3.61 -14.42 11.56
C ASN A 88 3.76 -12.90 11.46
N LEU A 89 3.80 -12.25 12.63
CA LEU A 89 4.01 -10.81 12.76
C LEU A 89 5.42 -10.35 12.36
N ALA A 90 6.33 -11.26 12.01
CA ALA A 90 7.61 -10.92 11.40
C ALA A 90 7.94 -11.90 10.26
N GLY A 91 8.56 -11.40 9.20
CA GLY A 91 8.88 -12.19 8.02
C GLY A 91 9.59 -11.40 6.94
N THR A 92 9.69 -12.02 5.77
CA THR A 92 10.34 -11.45 4.58
C THR A 92 9.46 -11.70 3.38
N PHE A 93 9.31 -10.68 2.54
CA PHE A 93 8.79 -10.81 1.18
C PHE A 93 9.69 -10.03 0.22
N TYR A 94 9.41 -10.19 -1.08
CA TYR A 94 10.17 -9.56 -2.15
C TYR A 94 9.22 -8.82 -3.08
N VAL A 95 9.68 -7.69 -3.62
CA VAL A 95 9.02 -7.00 -4.72
C VAL A 95 9.79 -7.31 -6.00
N THR A 96 9.13 -7.99 -6.93
CA THR A 96 9.71 -8.50 -8.19
C THR A 96 9.17 -7.71 -9.38
N ASP A 97 9.93 -7.67 -10.48
CA ASP A 97 9.50 -7.08 -11.75
C ASP A 97 9.62 -8.11 -12.89
N THR A 98 8.50 -8.44 -13.53
CA THR A 98 8.42 -9.28 -14.74
C THR A 98 8.01 -8.50 -16.00
N GLY A 99 7.85 -7.18 -15.88
CA GLY A 99 7.39 -6.29 -16.93
C GLY A 99 8.42 -6.02 -18.03
N GLY A 100 7.92 -5.74 -19.23
CA GLY A 100 8.75 -5.51 -20.43
C GLY A 100 9.65 -4.27 -20.39
N ARG A 101 9.47 -3.36 -19.41
CA ARG A 101 10.34 -2.19 -19.18
C ARG A 101 11.71 -2.58 -18.64
N LYS A 102 11.76 -3.71 -17.95
CA LYS A 102 12.96 -4.35 -17.38
C LYS A 102 13.53 -3.77 -16.08
N PHE A 103 13.03 -2.64 -15.58
CA PHE A 103 13.50 -2.06 -14.34
C PHE A 103 12.55 -0.99 -13.81
N GLN A 104 12.62 -0.74 -12.51
CA GLN A 104 12.00 0.39 -11.84
C GLN A 104 13.07 1.09 -11.01
N ASP A 105 13.10 2.42 -11.06
CA ASP A 105 14.15 3.19 -10.38
C ASP A 105 14.00 3.15 -8.86
N ASP A 106 12.77 2.98 -8.39
CA ASP A 106 12.48 2.84 -6.96
C ASP A 106 11.13 2.15 -6.70
N ILE A 107 11.03 1.52 -5.53
CA ILE A 107 9.82 0.86 -5.02
C ILE A 107 9.26 1.66 -3.84
N VAL A 108 7.93 1.83 -3.87
CA VAL A 108 7.14 2.36 -2.76
C VAL A 108 6.28 1.23 -2.19
N LEU A 109 6.33 1.05 -0.88
CA LEU A 109 5.48 0.11 -0.17
C LEU A 109 4.23 0.83 0.31
N LEU A 110 3.09 0.15 0.21
CA LEU A 110 1.87 0.51 0.91
C LEU A 110 1.59 -0.57 1.95
N ALA A 111 1.60 -0.20 3.23
CA ALA A 111 1.02 -1.02 4.29
C ALA A 111 -0.39 -0.49 4.60
N ALA A 112 -1.39 -1.31 4.36
CA ALA A 112 -2.77 -1.04 4.73
C ALA A 112 -3.07 -1.71 6.07
N VAL A 113 -3.36 -0.90 7.09
CA VAL A 113 -3.51 -1.34 8.48
C VAL A 113 -4.98 -1.32 8.88
N ASN A 114 -5.56 -2.50 9.08
CA ASN A 114 -6.87 -2.67 9.68
C ASN A 114 -6.67 -2.88 11.19
N SER A 115 -6.44 -1.78 11.90
CA SER A 115 -6.35 -1.75 13.35
C SER A 115 -6.73 -0.36 13.85
N THR A 116 -7.38 -0.31 15.00
CA THR A 116 -7.62 0.97 15.72
C THR A 116 -6.71 1.12 16.93
N ASN A 117 -5.78 0.17 17.11
CA ASN A 117 -4.84 0.19 18.22
C ASN A 117 -3.79 1.29 18.02
N GLU A 118 -3.67 2.19 19.00
CA GLU A 118 -2.71 3.30 18.95
C GLU A 118 -1.26 2.87 19.19
N GLU A 119 -1.02 1.65 19.68
CA GLU A 119 0.32 1.10 19.95
C GLU A 119 0.90 0.32 18.76
N ILE A 120 0.21 0.32 17.61
CA ILE A 120 0.67 -0.34 16.40
C ILE A 120 2.03 0.22 15.95
N SER A 121 2.97 -0.69 15.65
CA SER A 121 4.24 -0.34 15.04
C SER A 121 4.63 -1.34 13.98
N ILE A 122 5.05 -0.82 12.82
CA ILE A 122 5.55 -1.58 11.68
C ILE A 122 7.01 -1.20 11.46
N LYS A 123 7.90 -2.17 11.66
CA LYS A 123 9.31 -2.05 11.31
C LYS A 123 9.53 -2.62 9.93
N LEU A 124 10.21 -1.85 9.08
CA LEU A 124 10.58 -2.27 7.73
C LEU A 124 12.07 -2.11 7.53
N ASN A 125 12.71 -3.15 7.00
CA ASN A 125 14.06 -3.08 6.47
C ASN A 125 14.02 -3.48 4.99
N CYS A 126 14.36 -2.53 4.11
CA CYS A 126 14.42 -2.77 2.68
C CYS A 126 15.88 -2.86 2.24
N SER A 127 16.16 -3.86 1.41
CA SER A 127 17.46 -4.07 0.79
C SER A 127 17.30 -4.40 -0.70
N GLY A 128 18.24 -3.98 -1.52
CA GLY A 128 18.09 -4.02 -2.97
C GLY A 128 19.19 -3.22 -3.67
N TYR A 129 18.97 -2.91 -4.94
CA TYR A 129 19.93 -2.15 -5.74
C TYR A 129 19.52 -0.69 -5.83
N GLN A 130 20.52 0.19 -5.73
CA GLN A 130 20.34 1.63 -5.82
C GLN A 130 21.29 2.18 -6.88
N TRP A 131 20.82 3.13 -7.68
CA TRP A 131 21.60 3.76 -8.73
C TRP A 131 21.17 5.21 -8.95
N ASP A 132 22.06 6.02 -9.52
CA ASP A 132 21.71 7.34 -10.00
C ASP A 132 20.85 7.24 -11.27
N LEU A 133 19.92 8.18 -11.41
CA LEU A 133 18.97 8.19 -12.52
C LEU A 133 19.69 8.15 -13.87
N THR A 134 19.31 7.17 -14.68
CA THR A 134 19.82 7.01 -16.04
C THR A 134 19.05 7.91 -17.01
N GLY A 135 19.75 8.37 -18.05
CA GLY A 135 19.13 9.03 -19.19
C GLY A 135 18.43 8.02 -20.11
N GLU A 136 17.49 8.51 -20.94
CA GLU A 136 16.89 7.79 -22.07
C GLU A 136 16.03 6.55 -21.75
N GLY A 137 15.71 6.31 -20.47
CA GLY A 137 14.77 5.25 -20.07
C GLY A 137 15.35 3.83 -20.14
N PHE A 138 16.66 3.69 -19.96
CA PHE A 138 17.36 2.40 -19.84
C PHE A 138 17.72 2.11 -18.38
N ALA A 139 17.73 0.84 -17.99
CA ALA A 139 18.29 0.43 -16.71
C ALA A 139 19.80 0.74 -16.70
N PRO A 140 20.41 1.02 -15.53
CA PRO A 140 21.87 1.00 -15.43
C PRO A 140 22.40 -0.41 -15.76
N PRO A 141 23.66 -0.54 -16.22
CA PRO A 141 24.29 -1.85 -16.36
C PRO A 141 24.31 -2.59 -15.02
N GLN A 142 24.00 -3.89 -15.02
CA GLN A 142 23.92 -4.69 -13.79
C GLN A 142 25.28 -4.83 -13.07
N ASP A 143 26.39 -4.75 -13.81
CA ASP A 143 27.74 -4.79 -13.23
C ASP A 143 28.18 -3.43 -12.62
N ASP A 144 27.37 -2.36 -12.80
CA ASP A 144 27.64 -1.00 -12.34
C ASP A 144 26.77 -0.60 -11.12
N VAL A 145 26.02 -1.55 -10.54
CA VAL A 145 25.14 -1.30 -9.38
C VAL A 145 25.57 -2.12 -8.18
N ASP A 146 25.51 -1.48 -7.00
CA ASP A 146 25.83 -2.12 -5.73
C ASP A 146 24.56 -2.50 -4.97
N PHE A 147 24.60 -3.65 -4.29
CA PHE A 147 23.53 -4.07 -3.39
C PHE A 147 23.63 -3.33 -2.06
N ASN A 148 22.59 -2.58 -1.71
CA ASN A 148 22.43 -1.92 -0.44
C ASN A 148 21.65 -2.82 0.53
N TYR A 149 22.33 -3.32 1.56
CA TYR A 149 21.76 -4.23 2.57
C TYR A 149 20.82 -3.57 3.58
N SER A 150 20.75 -2.23 3.60
CA SER A 150 19.94 -1.49 4.57
C SER A 150 19.53 -0.13 3.98
N ALA A 151 19.00 -0.15 2.75
CA ALA A 151 18.58 1.05 2.05
C ALA A 151 17.47 1.80 2.80
N LEU A 152 16.57 1.04 3.42
CA LEU A 152 15.65 1.52 4.43
C LEU A 152 15.80 0.69 5.72
N ASN A 153 15.77 1.35 6.87
CA ASN A 153 15.56 0.71 8.16
C ASN A 153 14.74 1.67 9.04
N GLY A 154 13.43 1.49 9.00
CA GLY A 154 12.45 2.40 9.61
C GLY A 154 11.53 1.69 10.59
N SER A 155 11.00 2.46 11.55
CA SER A 155 9.94 2.04 12.46
C SER A 155 8.83 3.08 12.33
N PHE A 156 7.65 2.62 11.94
CA PHE A 156 6.49 3.46 11.66
C PHE A 156 5.39 3.13 12.65
N SER A 157 4.53 4.10 12.91
CA SER A 157 3.41 4.04 13.85
C SER A 157 2.19 4.73 13.26
N ASN A 158 1.11 4.82 14.02
CA ASN A 158 -0.10 5.52 13.61
C ASN A 158 0.13 7.00 13.25
N SER A 159 1.12 7.67 13.84
CA SER A 159 1.42 9.07 13.49
C SER A 159 1.99 9.26 12.09
N ASP A 160 2.43 8.16 11.46
CA ASP A 160 3.06 8.15 10.15
C ASP A 160 2.08 7.73 9.03
N TYR A 161 0.82 7.47 9.38
CA TYR A 161 -0.21 7.23 8.38
C TYR A 161 -0.32 8.40 7.41
N ALA A 162 -0.56 8.06 6.15
CA ALA A 162 -0.70 9.03 5.09
C ALA A 162 -1.90 9.92 5.37
N LYS A 163 -1.82 11.19 4.95
CA LYS A 163 -2.84 12.20 5.18
C LYS A 163 -3.44 12.76 3.89
N ASN A 164 -4.66 13.28 3.98
CA ASN A 164 -5.31 14.07 2.94
C ASN A 164 -5.40 15.51 3.43
N GLY A 165 -4.55 16.36 2.87
CA GLY A 165 -4.36 17.70 3.39
C GLY A 165 -3.67 17.67 4.76
N ASP A 166 -4.05 18.59 5.63
CA ASP A 166 -3.25 18.91 6.81
C ASP A 166 -3.59 18.09 8.07
N GLU A 167 -4.74 17.38 8.13
CA GLU A 167 -5.25 16.88 9.42
C GLU A 167 -5.84 15.46 9.45
N ASP A 168 -6.31 14.89 8.34
CA ASP A 168 -7.01 13.59 8.37
C ASP A 168 -6.11 12.43 7.90
N ASP A 169 -6.13 11.28 8.59
CA ASP A 169 -5.41 10.03 8.22
C ASP A 169 -6.20 9.18 7.23
N VAL A 170 -5.54 8.67 6.18
CA VAL A 170 -6.21 8.04 5.03
C VAL A 170 -6.85 6.73 5.47
N PHE A 171 -8.18 6.73 5.62
CA PHE A 171 -8.96 5.58 6.06
C PHE A 171 -9.98 5.13 5.02
N GLN A 172 -9.66 4.07 4.29
CA GLN A 172 -10.47 3.58 3.17
C GLN A 172 -10.21 2.10 2.86
N ASN A 173 -11.07 1.49 2.05
CA ASN A 173 -11.03 0.07 1.69
C ASN A 173 -10.43 -0.22 0.31
N TRP A 174 -9.83 0.79 -0.31
CA TRP A 174 -9.25 0.71 -1.64
C TRP A 174 -7.86 1.37 -1.67
N LYS A 175 -7.06 1.06 -2.70
CA LYS A 175 -5.73 1.64 -2.93
C LYS A 175 -5.67 2.32 -4.30
N PRO A 176 -4.87 3.39 -4.48
CA PRO A 176 -4.64 3.94 -5.82
C PRO A 176 -4.18 2.85 -6.78
N GLY A 177 -4.77 2.80 -7.96
CA GLY A 177 -4.57 1.66 -8.86
C GLY A 177 -5.37 1.79 -10.14
N VAL A 178 -5.34 0.74 -10.95
CA VAL A 178 -6.13 0.67 -12.18
C VAL A 178 -7.61 0.91 -11.87
N HIS A 179 -8.21 1.84 -12.62
CA HIS A 179 -9.64 2.01 -12.68
C HIS A 179 -10.22 1.25 -13.87
N GLY A 180 -11.48 0.80 -13.74
CA GLY A 180 -12.25 0.28 -14.86
C GLY A 180 -12.18 -1.22 -15.11
N ILE A 181 -11.54 -2.04 -14.25
CA ILE A 181 -11.70 -3.51 -14.30
C ILE A 181 -13.16 -3.86 -14.02
N GLY A 182 -13.94 -4.18 -15.06
CA GLY A 182 -15.32 -4.68 -14.99
C GLY A 182 -16.21 -4.08 -13.89
N ASP A 183 -16.77 -2.88 -14.08
CA ASP A 183 -17.64 -2.18 -13.11
C ASP A 183 -17.06 -2.01 -11.67
N VAL A 184 -15.79 -2.39 -11.43
CA VAL A 184 -15.12 -2.16 -10.14
C VAL A 184 -14.72 -0.69 -10.11
N GLY A 185 -15.37 0.06 -9.22
CA GLY A 185 -15.07 1.47 -8.95
C GLY A 185 -13.65 1.62 -8.40
N ASP A 186 -13.50 1.64 -7.09
CA ASP A 186 -12.19 1.78 -6.45
C ASP A 186 -11.41 0.45 -6.46
N TYR A 187 -10.10 0.49 -6.74
CA TYR A 187 -9.26 -0.71 -6.81
C TYR A 187 -8.98 -1.26 -5.40
N PRO A 188 -9.32 -2.52 -5.08
CA PRO A 188 -9.30 -2.98 -3.70
C PRO A 188 -7.88 -3.09 -3.14
N ILE A 189 -7.76 -3.09 -1.80
CA ILE A 189 -6.48 -3.32 -1.11
C ILE A 189 -6.00 -4.77 -1.31
N PHE A 190 -6.92 -5.72 -1.31
CA PHE A 190 -6.73 -7.13 -1.66
C PHE A 190 -8.07 -7.73 -2.15
N ASP A 191 -8.03 -8.86 -2.86
CA ASP A 191 -9.23 -9.46 -3.46
C ASP A 191 -10.34 -9.73 -2.42
N GLY A 192 -11.56 -9.32 -2.73
CA GLY A 192 -12.72 -9.50 -1.87
C GLY A 192 -12.74 -8.68 -0.57
N SER A 193 -11.76 -7.81 -0.33
CA SER A 193 -11.77 -6.93 0.85
C SER A 193 -12.86 -5.87 0.77
N SER A 194 -13.53 -5.63 1.91
CA SER A 194 -14.37 -4.45 2.14
C SER A 194 -13.91 -3.64 3.34
N ASP A 195 -12.80 -4.04 3.96
CA ASP A 195 -12.36 -3.51 5.24
C ASP A 195 -11.63 -2.18 5.06
N ASN A 196 -12.02 -1.17 5.82
CA ASN A 196 -11.30 0.09 5.84
C ASN A 196 -9.97 -0.09 6.56
N CYS A 197 -8.92 0.50 6.00
CA CYS A 197 -7.56 0.45 6.51
C CYS A 197 -7.00 1.87 6.56
N TYR A 198 -6.15 2.12 7.55
CA TYR A 198 -5.21 3.23 7.50
C TYR A 198 -4.11 2.93 6.50
N LEU A 199 -3.76 3.88 5.63
CA LEU A 199 -2.73 3.69 4.62
C LEU A 199 -1.40 4.29 5.07
N LEU A 200 -0.31 3.53 4.91
CA LEU A 200 1.05 3.94 5.20
C LEU A 200 1.90 3.77 3.94
N PHE A 201 2.34 4.89 3.33
CA PHE A 201 3.26 4.88 2.19
C PHE A 201 4.71 5.04 2.65
N VAL A 202 5.57 4.13 2.20
CA VAL A 202 6.99 4.09 2.58
C VAL A 202 7.86 3.95 1.34
N GLU A 203 8.77 4.87 1.14
CA GLU A 203 9.77 4.81 0.07
C GLU A 203 10.91 3.86 0.47
N SER A 204 11.30 2.94 -0.43
CA SER A 204 12.21 1.83 -0.08
C SER A 204 13.70 2.13 -0.29
N ASN A 205 14.03 3.20 -1.03
CA ASN A 205 15.37 3.60 -1.49
C ASN A 205 16.04 2.64 -2.49
N VAL A 206 15.30 1.67 -3.04
CA VAL A 206 15.85 0.66 -3.95
C VAL A 206 14.89 0.34 -5.09
N GLY A 207 15.47 0.12 -6.27
CA GLY A 207 14.76 -0.26 -7.47
C GLY A 207 14.78 -1.76 -7.73
N THR A 208 14.10 -2.16 -8.81
CA THR A 208 14.06 -3.54 -9.29
C THR A 208 14.71 -3.69 -10.66
N PHE A 209 15.26 -4.87 -10.92
CA PHE A 209 15.58 -5.34 -12.27
C PHE A 209 14.70 -6.54 -12.63
N ASN A 210 14.17 -6.53 -13.84
CA ASN A 210 13.69 -7.75 -14.48
C ASN A 210 14.90 -8.54 -14.99
N ASN A 211 14.89 -9.85 -14.76
CA ASN A 211 15.91 -10.77 -15.24
C ASN A 211 17.33 -10.42 -14.74
N GLY A 212 17.44 -9.89 -13.52
CA GLY A 212 18.71 -9.64 -12.84
C GLY A 212 19.37 -10.92 -12.34
N THR A 213 19.48 -11.97 -13.17
CA THR A 213 19.91 -13.31 -12.73
C THR A 213 21.36 -13.39 -12.22
N SER A 214 22.19 -12.40 -12.54
CA SER A 214 23.53 -12.22 -11.97
C SER A 214 23.53 -11.45 -10.65
N LEU A 215 22.42 -10.80 -10.32
CA LEU A 215 22.21 -9.99 -9.13
C LEU A 215 21.60 -10.84 -8.00
N LEU A 216 21.99 -10.54 -6.76
CA LEU A 216 21.30 -11.05 -5.56
C LEU A 216 19.78 -10.83 -5.65
N ASN A 217 19.00 -11.82 -5.22
CA ASN A 217 17.54 -11.84 -5.29
C ASN A 217 16.99 -11.59 -6.71
N ASN A 218 17.74 -11.95 -7.76
CA ASN A 218 17.41 -11.66 -9.15
C ASN A 218 17.17 -10.17 -9.46
N GLY A 219 17.78 -9.26 -8.67
CA GLY A 219 17.55 -7.83 -8.79
C GLY A 219 16.24 -7.33 -8.17
N SER A 220 15.58 -8.15 -7.35
CA SER A 220 14.36 -7.79 -6.63
C SER A 220 14.66 -7.04 -5.33
N VAL A 221 13.68 -6.25 -4.87
CA VAL A 221 13.74 -5.62 -3.55
C VAL A 221 13.34 -6.66 -2.50
N ARG A 222 14.13 -6.78 -1.43
CA ARG A 222 13.83 -7.62 -0.26
C ARG A 222 13.32 -6.73 0.86
N VAL A 223 12.17 -7.09 1.42
CA VAL A 223 11.51 -6.38 2.52
C VAL A 223 11.39 -7.31 3.71
N ASP A 224 12.11 -7.00 4.78
CA ASP A 224 11.91 -7.62 6.08
C ASP A 224 10.95 -6.77 6.90
N TYR A 225 9.93 -7.40 7.48
CA TYR A 225 8.94 -6.73 8.31
C TYR A 225 8.88 -7.31 9.73
N SER A 226 8.49 -6.46 10.67
CA SER A 226 8.04 -6.87 12.00
C SER A 226 6.92 -5.94 12.46
N ILE A 227 5.82 -6.51 12.95
CA ILE A 227 4.63 -5.81 13.40
C ILE A 227 4.45 -6.07 14.90
N SER A 228 4.08 -5.05 15.66
CA SER A 228 3.74 -5.15 17.07
C SER A 228 2.54 -4.27 17.39
N GLY A 229 1.74 -4.63 18.40
CA GLY A 229 0.53 -3.87 18.75
C GLY A 229 -0.68 -4.16 17.84
N LEU A 230 -0.66 -5.29 17.12
CA LEU A 230 -1.79 -5.77 16.32
C LEU A 230 -2.60 -6.76 17.18
N ASP A 231 -3.90 -6.48 17.40
CA ASP A 231 -4.79 -7.34 18.18
C ASP A 231 -5.32 -8.52 17.35
N SER A 232 -5.82 -9.58 18.01
CA SER A 232 -6.36 -10.79 17.36
C SER A 232 -7.31 -10.44 16.21
N ASP A 233 -7.14 -11.10 15.08
CA ASP A 233 -7.92 -10.92 13.83
C ASP A 233 -7.73 -9.57 13.10
N GLU A 234 -6.98 -8.62 13.67
CA GLU A 234 -6.57 -7.41 12.96
C GLU A 234 -5.51 -7.74 11.90
N THR A 235 -5.43 -6.90 10.85
CA THR A 235 -4.60 -7.21 9.68
C THR A 235 -3.71 -6.07 9.21
N VAL A 236 -2.57 -6.44 8.64
CA VAL A 236 -1.72 -5.55 7.83
C VAL A 236 -1.54 -6.19 6.46
N VAL A 237 -1.86 -5.44 5.40
CA VAL A 237 -1.74 -5.89 4.02
C VAL A 237 -0.70 -5.04 3.31
N PHE A 238 0.35 -5.68 2.81
CA PHE A 238 1.38 -5.03 2.03
C PHE A 238 1.07 -5.10 0.53
N ASN A 239 1.16 -3.94 -0.10
CA ASN A 239 1.13 -3.72 -1.54
C ASN A 239 2.42 -2.98 -1.95
N ALA A 240 2.71 -3.00 -3.24
CA ALA A 240 3.88 -2.33 -3.80
C ALA A 240 3.47 -1.43 -4.97
N TYR A 241 4.24 -0.38 -5.14
CA TYR A 241 4.20 0.56 -6.25
C TYR A 241 5.60 0.73 -6.81
N ALA A 242 5.70 1.03 -8.09
CA ALA A 242 6.99 1.29 -8.73
C ALA A 242 7.02 2.68 -9.34
N TRP A 243 8.05 3.43 -8.96
CA TRP A 243 8.40 4.72 -9.51
C TRP A 243 9.48 4.56 -10.58
N ASN A 244 9.38 5.38 -11.62
CA ASN A 244 10.42 5.47 -12.61
C ASN A 244 10.61 6.91 -13.09
N ASN A 245 11.85 7.31 -13.35
CA ASN A 245 12.19 8.67 -13.77
C ASN A 245 11.72 8.99 -15.20
N MET A 246 11.54 7.96 -16.01
CA MET A 246 11.35 8.07 -17.44
C MET A 246 10.12 7.27 -17.88
N THR A 247 8.94 7.62 -17.38
CA THR A 247 7.67 7.06 -17.85
C THR A 247 7.12 7.81 -19.06
N ARG A 248 6.05 7.28 -19.67
CA ARG A 248 5.54 7.65 -20.99
C ARG A 248 4.13 8.20 -20.84
N LYS A 249 3.88 9.51 -21.00
CA LYS A 249 2.58 10.13 -20.65
C LYS A 249 1.33 9.49 -21.30
N THR A 250 1.48 8.77 -22.40
CA THR A 250 0.41 7.98 -23.03
C THR A 250 1.04 6.80 -23.76
N ASN A 251 0.30 5.70 -23.92
CA ASN A 251 0.76 4.59 -24.77
C ASN A 251 0.94 5.08 -26.21
N GLY A 252 2.09 4.75 -26.82
CA GLY A 252 2.49 5.27 -28.14
C GLY A 252 3.16 6.65 -28.14
N ALA A 253 3.27 7.34 -27.00
CA ALA A 253 4.05 8.58 -26.93
C ALA A 253 5.53 8.30 -27.26
N LEU A 254 6.12 9.18 -28.08
CA LEU A 254 7.48 9.02 -28.60
C LEU A 254 8.58 9.35 -27.59
N LYS A 255 8.23 9.92 -26.43
CA LYS A 255 9.20 10.42 -25.45
C LYS A 255 8.90 9.90 -24.05
N PHE A 256 9.96 9.46 -23.38
CA PHE A 256 9.99 9.20 -21.95
C PHE A 256 10.52 10.45 -21.26
N ASP A 257 9.66 11.24 -20.64
CA ASP A 257 10.05 12.48 -19.96
C ASP A 257 9.13 12.84 -18.79
N ASN A 258 8.38 11.86 -18.28
CA ASN A 258 7.48 12.06 -17.16
C ASN A 258 7.89 11.12 -16.02
N PRO A 259 8.52 11.60 -14.95
CA PRO A 259 8.71 10.80 -13.74
C PRO A 259 7.37 10.46 -13.08
N GLY A 260 7.28 9.33 -12.38
CA GLY A 260 6.09 9.02 -11.57
C GLY A 260 5.88 7.55 -11.27
N ILE A 261 4.89 7.27 -10.43
CA ILE A 261 4.41 5.93 -10.10
C ILE A 261 3.36 5.50 -11.10
N ARG A 262 3.58 4.33 -11.74
CA ARG A 262 2.68 3.79 -12.78
C ARG A 262 2.58 2.28 -12.79
N TRP A 263 3.09 1.64 -11.75
CA TRP A 263 3.00 0.21 -11.61
C TRP A 263 2.63 -0.11 -10.17
N THR A 264 1.79 -1.13 -10.00
CA THR A 264 1.42 -1.68 -8.70
C THR A 264 1.18 -3.16 -8.87
N ASN A 265 1.25 -3.92 -7.78
CA ASN A 265 0.89 -5.34 -7.81
C ASN A 265 -0.61 -5.51 -8.13
N ASN A 266 -0.90 -6.48 -8.99
CA ASN A 266 -2.26 -6.93 -9.24
C ASN A 266 -2.80 -7.63 -7.99
N VAL A 267 -3.99 -7.26 -7.54
CA VAL A 267 -4.69 -7.92 -6.44
C VAL A 267 -6.03 -8.49 -6.84
N THR A 268 -6.42 -8.37 -8.11
CA THR A 268 -7.71 -8.88 -8.62
C THR A 268 -7.50 -9.81 -9.82
N GLY A 269 -8.15 -10.97 -9.80
CA GLY A 269 -8.18 -11.91 -10.92
C GLY A 269 -7.43 -13.23 -10.70
N THR A 270 -7.41 -14.05 -11.75
CA THR A 270 -6.95 -15.46 -11.71
C THR A 270 -5.51 -15.68 -12.15
N THR A 271 -4.81 -14.65 -12.62
CA THR A 271 -3.41 -14.73 -13.08
C THR A 271 -2.58 -13.62 -12.47
N GLU A 272 -1.46 -13.98 -11.84
CA GLU A 272 -0.43 -13.07 -11.32
C GLU A 272 -0.91 -12.10 -10.22
N SER A 273 -2.04 -12.40 -9.57
CA SER A 273 -2.46 -11.71 -8.36
C SER A 273 -1.45 -12.00 -7.25
N SER A 274 -0.96 -10.94 -6.61
CA SER A 274 0.02 -11.04 -5.55
C SER A 274 -0.23 -10.02 -4.44
N VAL A 275 -0.13 -10.47 -3.20
CA VAL A 275 -0.31 -9.64 -2.00
C VAL A 275 0.33 -10.34 -0.81
N TRP A 276 0.82 -9.57 0.16
CA TRP A 276 1.31 -10.12 1.43
C TRP A 276 0.43 -9.65 2.58
N ARG A 277 -0.39 -10.55 3.11
CA ARG A 277 -1.33 -10.28 4.20
C ARG A 277 -0.86 -10.94 5.49
N VAL A 278 -0.83 -10.15 6.55
CA VAL A 278 -0.53 -10.61 7.90
C VAL A 278 -1.78 -10.42 8.76
N THR A 279 -2.22 -11.48 9.42
CA THR A 279 -3.33 -11.46 10.39
C THR A 279 -2.80 -11.85 11.75
N ALA A 280 -3.09 -11.05 12.77
CA ALA A 280 -2.68 -11.40 14.13
C ALA A 280 -3.43 -12.66 14.63
N PRO A 281 -2.71 -13.63 15.24
CA PRO A 281 -3.25 -14.92 15.68
C PRO A 281 -4.07 -14.86 16.97
#